data_AF-A0A450ZCA7-F1
#
_entry.id   AF-A0A450ZCA7-F1
#
_cell.length_a   1.000
_cell.length_b   1.000
_cell.length_c   1.000
_cell.angle_alpha   90.00
_cell.angle_beta   90.00
_cell.angle_gamma   90.00
#
_symmetry.space_group_name_H-M   'P 1'
#
loop_
_entity.id
_entity.type
_entity.pdbx_description
1 polymer ?
#
loop_
_entity_poly.entity_id
_entity_poly.type
_entity_poly.pdbx_seq_one_letter_code
_entity_poly.pdbx_strand_id
1 'polypeptide(L)' 'MGPATHTVVRHQLENRPHPEHGYRACLGILHQVRHYGNERLERACVQAVKIGSPTYKSIASILKKGLDR' A
#
# COMPACT_ATOMS: atom_id res chain seq x y z
N MET A 1 8.16 8.99 -0.83
CA MET A 1 7.94 7.56 -0.51
C MET A 1 8.90 7.16 0.59
N GLY A 2 8.47 6.32 1.53
CA GLY A 2 9.28 5.87 2.65
C GLY A 2 9.35 4.34 2.79
N PRO A 3 9.93 3.85 3.91
CA PRO A 3 10.25 2.44 4.11
C PRO A 3 9.02 1.52 4.23
N ALA A 4 7.87 2.03 4.69
CA ALA A 4 6.65 1.22 4.81
C ALA A 4 6.07 0.92 3.43
N THR A 5 6.10 1.89 2.51
CA THR A 5 5.69 1.67 1.12
C THR A 5 6.51 0.55 0.47
N HIS A 6 7.83 0.54 0.68
CA HIS A 6 8.69 -0.52 0.16
C HIS A 6 8.35 -1.90 0.75
N THR A 7 8.01 -1.95 2.04
CA THR A 7 7.62 -3.19 2.73
C THR A 7 6.34 -3.77 2.14
N VAL A 8 5.33 -2.93 1.90
CA VAL A 8 4.08 -3.33 1.25
C VAL A 8 4.33 -3.82 -0.18
N VAL A 9 5.11 -3.08 -0.97
CA VAL A 9 5.43 -3.46 -2.36
C VAL A 9 6.11 -4.82 -2.41
N ARG A 10 7.13 -5.03 -1.55
CA ARG A 10 7.81 -6.32 -1.43
C ARG A 10 6.84 -7.44 -1.05
N HIS A 11 6.01 -7.21 -0.02
CA HIS A 11 5.01 -8.17 0.42
C HIS A 11 4.05 -8.58 -0.71
N GLN A 12 3.64 -7.63 -1.56
CA GLN A 12 2.72 -7.91 -2.67
C GLN A 12 3.36 -8.68 -3.83
N LEU A 13 4.69 -8.57 -4.00
CA LEU A 13 5.45 -9.33 -4.99
C LEU A 13 5.77 -10.74 -4.50
N GLU A 14 6.07 -10.91 -3.20
CA GLU A 14 6.49 -12.19 -2.62
C GLU A 14 5.32 -13.11 -2.27
N ASN A 15 4.18 -12.56 -1.80
CA ASN A 15 3.09 -13.37 -1.25
C ASN A 15 2.00 -13.74 -2.27
N ARG A 16 2.25 -13.60 -3.58
CA ARG A 16 1.27 -13.95 -4.61
C ARG A 16 1.77 -15.07 -5.52
N PRO A 17 0.97 -16.14 -5.73
CA PRO A 17 1.33 -17.26 -6.60
C PRO A 17 1.47 -16.85 -8.08
N HIS A 18 0.94 -15.69 -8.47
CA HIS A 18 1.06 -15.13 -9.81
C HIS A 18 1.73 -13.74 -9.77
N PRO A 19 2.90 -13.56 -10.39
CA PRO A 19 3.66 -12.31 -10.32
C PRO A 19 2.92 -11.11 -10.94
N GLU A 20 2.09 -11.36 -11.97
CA GLU A 20 1.25 -10.34 -12.62
C GLU A 20 0.30 -9.64 -11.64
N HIS A 21 -0.25 -10.40 -10.69
CA HIS A 21 -1.15 -9.87 -9.66
C HIS A 21 -0.39 -9.05 -8.61
N GLY A 22 0.86 -9.37 -8.31
CA GLY A 22 1.73 -8.55 -7.46
C GLY A 22 2.04 -7.22 -8.14
N TYR A 23 2.38 -7.26 -9.42
CA TYR A 23 2.72 -6.08 -10.21
C TYR A 23 1.55 -5.09 -10.33
N ARG A 24 0.35 -5.59 -10.68
CA ARG A 24 -0.87 -4.76 -10.73
C ARG A 24 -1.19 -4.12 -9.38
N ALA A 25 -0.98 -4.84 -8.28
CA ALA A 25 -1.21 -4.29 -6.94
C ALA A 25 -0.20 -3.18 -6.62
N CYS A 26 1.07 -3.35 -6.96
CA CYS A 26 2.11 -2.34 -6.75
C CYS A 26 1.79 -1.06 -7.55
N LEU A 27 1.42 -1.20 -8.82
CA LEU A 27 0.97 -0.07 -9.65
C LEU A 27 -0.25 0.65 -9.03
N GLY A 28 -1.23 -0.12 -8.53
CA GLY A 28 -2.39 0.43 -7.84
C GLY A 28 -2.03 1.24 -6.59
N ILE A 29 -1.06 0.76 -5.80
CA ILE A 29 -0.55 1.46 -4.61
C ILE A 29 0.17 2.75 -5.03
N LEU A 30 1.06 2.70 -6.02
CA LEU A 30 1.79 3.87 -6.51
C LEU A 30 0.85 4.92 -7.12
N HIS A 31 -0.26 4.49 -7.74
CA HIS A 31 -1.27 5.41 -8.26
C HIS A 31 -1.94 6.26 -7.16
N GLN A 32 -2.05 5.74 -5.93
CA GLN A 32 -2.65 6.48 -4.80
C GLN A 32 -1.86 7.74 -4.43
N VAL A 33 -0.56 7.80 -4.75
CA VAL A 33 0.28 9.01 -4.54
C VAL A 33 -0.31 10.21 -5.26
N ARG A 34 -0.87 10.03 -6.46
CA ARG A 34 -1.43 11.13 -7.26
C ARG A 34 -2.67 11.74 -6.62
N HIS A 35 -3.42 10.95 -5.86
CA HIS A 35 -4.67 11.38 -5.22
C HIS A 35 -4.47 11.89 -3.79
N TYR A 36 -3.58 11.26 -3.03
CA TYR A 36 -3.44 11.50 -1.60
C TYR A 36 -2.09 12.11 -1.18
N GLY A 37 -1.11 12.12 -2.09
CA GLY A 37 0.24 12.56 -1.80
C GLY A 37 1.12 11.47 -1.17
N ASN A 38 2.43 11.70 -1.22
CA ASN A 38 3.44 10.77 -0.72
C ASN A 38 3.32 10.52 0.79
N GLU A 39 3.02 11.55 1.55
CA GLU A 39 3.04 11.49 3.01
C GLU A 39 1.87 10.66 3.56
N ARG A 40 0.66 10.90 3.03
CA ARG A 40 -0.53 10.12 3.38
C ARG A 40 -0.42 8.67 2.95
N LEU A 41 0.14 8.40 1.77
CA LEU A 41 0.37 7.03 1.33
C LEU A 41 1.31 6.29 2.29
N GLU A 42 2.40 6.94 2.71
CA GLU A 42 3.35 6.34 3.64
C GLU A 42 2.70 6.01 4.98
N ARG A 43 1.92 6.94 5.56
CA ARG A 43 1.17 6.69 6.80
C ARG A 43 0.15 5.56 6.65
N ALA A 44 -0.55 5.50 5.52
CA ALA A 44 -1.48 4.42 5.24
C ALA A 44 -0.76 3.06 5.12
N CYS A 45 0.42 3.03 4.50
CA CYS A 45 1.25 1.83 4.43
C CYS A 45 1.75 1.40 5.82
N VAL A 46 2.18 2.36 6.66
CA VAL A 46 2.55 2.09 8.06
C VAL A 46 1.38 1.46 8.80
N GLN A 47 0.17 2.02 8.70
CA GLN A 47 -1.02 1.47 9.33
C GLN A 47 -1.35 0.06 8.81
N ALA A 48 -1.31 -0.14 7.48
CA ALA A 48 -1.57 -1.43 6.87
C ALA A 48 -0.59 -2.52 7.33
N VAL A 49 0.70 -2.18 7.48
CA VAL A 49 1.72 -3.07 8.03
C VAL A 49 1.46 -3.35 9.52
N LYS A 50 1.14 -2.31 10.32
CA LYS A 50 0.84 -2.47 11.75
C LYS A 50 -0.32 -3.41 12.03
N ILE A 51 -1.38 -3.37 11.22
CA ILE A 51 -2.55 -4.25 11.37
C ILE A 51 -2.35 -5.63 10.72
N GLY A 52 -1.15 -5.92 10.17
CA GLY A 52 -0.85 -7.20 9.52
C GLY A 52 -1.57 -7.41 8.18
N SER A 53 -2.10 -6.34 7.56
CA SER A 53 -2.76 -6.41 6.25
C SER A 53 -2.14 -5.44 5.24
N PRO A 54 -0.87 -5.65 4.82
CA PRO A 54 -0.17 -4.83 3.82
C PRO A 54 -0.67 -5.10 2.39
N THR A 55 -1.98 -5.01 2.18
CA THR A 55 -2.62 -5.24 0.88
C THR A 55 -3.13 -3.95 0.28
N TYR A 56 -3.22 -3.90 -1.06
CA TYR A 56 -3.82 -2.77 -1.77
C TYR A 56 -5.21 -2.38 -1.24
N LYS A 57 -6.08 -3.37 -0.98
CA LYS A 57 -7.45 -3.12 -0.48
C LYS A 57 -7.44 -2.44 0.89
N SER A 58 -6.57 -2.90 1.80
CA SER A 58 -6.40 -2.31 3.13
C SER A 58 -5.94 -0.86 3.04
N ILE A 59 -4.90 -0.59 2.24
CA ILE A 59 -4.34 0.76 2.05
C ILE A 59 -5.37 1.70 1.42
N ALA A 60 -6.07 1.26 0.37
CA ALA A 60 -7.13 2.04 -0.26
C ALA A 60 -8.27 2.36 0.72
N SER A 61 -8.64 1.42 1.59
CA SER A 61 -9.64 1.63 2.64
C SER A 61 -9.17 2.64 3.69
N ILE A 62 -7.92 2.53 4.16
CA ILE A 62 -7.30 3.45 5.13
C ILE A 62 -7.30 4.88 4.57
N LEU A 63 -6.84 5.06 3.33
CA LEU A 63 -6.80 6.36 2.66
C LEU A 63 -8.19 6.95 2.43
N LYS A 64 -9.15 6.12 2.00
CA LYS A 64 -10.54 6.53 1.76
C LYS A 64 -11.22 6.96 3.06
N LYS A 65 -10.97 6.27 4.16
CA LYS A 65 -11.55 6.57 5.48
C LYS A 65 -10.77 7.65 6.25
N GLY A 66 -9.59 8.05 5.77
CA GLY A 66 -8.74 9.03 6.46
C GLY A 66 -8.11 8.50 7.74
N LEU A 67 -7.97 7.18 7.88
CA LEU A 67 -7.36 6.53 9.06
C LEU A 67 -5.82 6.66 9.08
N ASP A 68 -5.24 7.28 8.06
CA ASP A 68 -3.82 7.63 7.96
C ASP A 68 -3.45 8.95 8.65
N ARG A 69 -4.45 9.74 9.06
CA ARG A 69 -4.28 11.08 9.63
C ARG A 69 -4.12 11.05 11.14
#